data_AF-A0A1M7I623-F1
#
_entry.id   AF-A0A1M7I623-F1
#
_cell.length_a   1.000
_cell.length_b   1.000
_cell.length_c   1.000
_cell.angle_alpha   90.00
_cell.angle_beta   90.00
_cell.angle_gamma   90.00
#
_symmetry.space_group_name_H-M   'P 1'
#
loop_
_entity.id
_entity.type
_entity.pdbx_description
1 polymer ?
#
loop_
_entity_poly.entity_id
_entity_poly.type
_entity_poly.pdbx_seq_one_letter_code
_entity_poly.pdbx_strand_id
1 'polypeptide(L)'
;MEQIISDAQSLLQFVEQTDLLMQMDSVQANLLLSELQSSKKQLSEEDSKLYVKESSDSVRTCITIDELIDIACESNYEKLVGTRQKNKRSFGLDQYLSTSRDLLQLQQQEVILHSLFKQTIYGKNMMQVVNQYLTRMQQNMSKRQAR
;
A
#
# COMPACT_ATOMS: atom_id res chain seq x y z
N MET A 1 11.84 18.70 -16.26
CA MET A 1 13.03 18.55 -15.38
C MET A 1 12.64 17.55 -14.33
N GLU A 2 13.34 16.43 -14.29
CA GLU A 2 13.06 15.37 -13.33
C GLU A 2 13.44 15.79 -11.91
N GLN A 3 12.52 15.61 -10.97
CA GLN A 3 12.74 15.81 -9.54
C GLN A 3 12.62 14.47 -8.82
N ILE A 4 13.65 14.09 -8.07
CA ILE A 4 13.60 12.86 -7.25
C ILE A 4 12.73 13.12 -6.02
N ILE A 5 11.80 12.20 -5.73
CA ILE A 5 10.99 12.22 -4.51
C ILE A 5 11.63 11.26 -3.51
N SER A 6 12.38 11.79 -2.55
CA SER A 6 13.11 11.00 -1.55
C SER A 6 12.59 11.15 -0.12
N ASP A 7 11.64 12.05 0.12
CA ASP A 7 11.12 12.38 1.44
C ASP A 7 9.60 12.57 1.41
N ALA A 8 8.96 12.45 2.58
CA ALA A 8 7.52 12.55 2.71
C ALA A 8 6.96 13.90 2.27
N GLN A 9 7.68 15.01 2.50
CA GLN A 9 7.17 16.34 2.16
C GLN A 9 7.05 16.49 0.63
N SER A 10 8.05 16.03 -0.11
CA SER A 10 8.02 16.01 -1.57
C SER A 10 6.87 15.15 -2.12
N LEU A 11 6.63 13.97 -1.53
CA LEU A 11 5.51 13.10 -1.97
C LEU A 11 4.14 13.69 -1.63
N LEU A 12 3.99 14.29 -0.45
CA LEU A 12 2.76 14.96 -0.04
C LEU A 12 2.45 16.15 -0.97
N GLN A 13 3.46 16.95 -1.30
CA GLN A 13 3.30 18.07 -2.22
C GLN A 13 2.82 17.59 -3.61
N PHE A 14 3.36 16.48 -4.12
CA PHE A 14 2.89 15.89 -5.37
C PHE A 14 1.42 15.49 -5.29
N VAL A 15 1.00 14.81 -4.21
CA VAL A 15 -0.38 14.34 -4.05
C VAL A 15 -1.35 15.51 -3.88
N GLU A 16 -0.99 16.54 -3.11
CA GLU A 16 -1.81 17.75 -2.99
C GLU A 16 -2.06 18.45 -4.33
N GLN A 17 -1.11 18.36 -5.26
CA GLN A 17 -1.21 18.98 -6.59
C GLN A 17 -2.00 18.12 -7.60
N THR A 18 -2.03 16.81 -7.43
CA THR A 18 -2.51 15.87 -8.47
C THR A 18 -3.74 15.06 -8.08
N ASP A 19 -3.98 14.84 -6.77
CA ASP A 19 -5.14 14.11 -6.27
C ASP A 19 -5.68 14.72 -4.96
N LEU A 20 -6.54 15.72 -5.11
CA LEU A 20 -7.22 16.43 -4.01
C LEU A 20 -8.09 15.54 -3.11
N LEU A 21 -8.43 14.32 -3.57
CA LEU A 21 -9.27 13.39 -2.81
C LEU A 21 -8.46 12.42 -1.96
N MET A 22 -7.15 12.32 -2.20
CA MET A 22 -6.26 11.46 -1.42
C MET A 22 -5.77 12.21 -0.18
N GLN A 23 -6.20 11.72 0.98
CA GLN A 23 -5.70 12.19 2.26
C GLN A 23 -4.55 11.30 2.71
N MET A 24 -3.34 11.79 2.50
CA MET A 24 -2.11 11.14 2.93
C MET A 24 -1.41 11.96 4.00
N ASP A 25 -0.94 11.31 5.06
CA ASP A 25 -0.09 11.92 6.09
C ASP A 25 1.40 11.60 5.88
N SER A 26 2.25 12.21 6.69
CA SER A 26 3.70 12.02 6.59
C SER A 26 4.15 10.60 6.96
N VAL A 27 3.42 9.88 7.81
CA VAL A 27 3.75 8.50 8.21
C VAL A 27 3.47 7.57 7.03
N GLN A 28 2.33 7.74 6.40
CA GLN A 28 1.90 7.04 5.18
C GLN A 28 2.86 7.31 4.02
N ALA A 29 3.21 8.57 3.75
CA ALA A 29 4.14 8.94 2.70
C ALA A 29 5.53 8.32 2.92
N ASN A 30 6.06 8.40 4.15
CA ASN A 30 7.32 7.76 4.49
C ASN A 30 7.26 6.22 4.32
N LEU A 31 6.14 5.59 4.66
CA LEU A 31 5.98 4.16 4.48
C LEU A 31 6.06 3.77 3.00
N LEU A 32 5.34 4.45 2.11
CA LEU A 32 5.40 4.20 0.66
C LEU A 32 6.83 4.32 0.11
N LEU A 33 7.54 5.39 0.49
CA LEU A 33 8.93 5.60 0.08
C LEU A 33 9.87 4.52 0.64
N SER A 34 9.67 4.11 1.89
CA SER A 34 10.46 3.04 2.51
C SER A 34 10.26 1.69 1.81
N GLU A 35 9.04 1.38 1.39
CA GLU A 35 8.72 0.16 0.65
C GLU A 35 9.39 0.14 -0.72
N LEU A 36 9.37 1.26 -1.46
CA LEU A 36 10.11 1.39 -2.72
C LEU A 36 11.62 1.23 -2.53
N GLN A 37 12.21 1.92 -1.56
CA GLN A 37 13.64 1.85 -1.28
C GLN A 37 14.07 0.42 -0.94
N SER A 38 13.29 -0.27 -0.11
CA SER A 38 13.55 -1.67 0.24
C SER A 38 13.50 -2.61 -0.98
N SER A 39 12.74 -2.21 -2.01
CA SER A 39 12.62 -2.89 -3.30
C SER A 39 13.60 -2.39 -4.35
N LYS A 40 14.59 -1.55 -3.97
CA LYS A 40 15.58 -0.92 -4.87
C LYS A 40 14.96 -0.09 -5.99
N LYS A 41 13.80 0.50 -5.73
CA LYS A 41 13.07 1.39 -6.64
C LYS A 41 13.25 2.84 -6.20
N GLN A 42 13.32 3.74 -7.18
CA GLN A 42 13.39 5.18 -6.99
C GLN A 42 12.13 5.81 -7.57
N LEU A 43 11.58 6.79 -6.83
CA LEU A 43 10.44 7.59 -7.27
C LEU A 43 10.92 8.95 -7.76
N SER A 44 10.40 9.39 -8.89
CA SER A 44 10.62 10.75 -9.40
C SER A 44 9.35 11.33 -9.98
N GLU A 45 9.35 12.65 -10.09
CA GLU A 45 8.32 13.45 -10.74
C GLU A 45 8.89 14.11 -11.99
N GLU A 46 8.13 14.07 -13.07
CA GLU A 46 8.32 14.97 -14.20
C GLU A 46 6.99 15.32 -14.85
N ASP A 47 6.78 16.61 -15.15
CA ASP A 47 5.57 17.13 -15.79
C ASP A 47 4.27 16.69 -15.08
N SER A 48 4.27 16.77 -13.74
CA SER A 48 3.16 16.37 -12.86
C SER A 48 2.76 14.89 -13.00
N LYS A 49 3.69 14.03 -13.41
CA LYS A 49 3.53 12.58 -13.45
C LYS A 49 4.58 11.91 -12.57
N LEU A 50 4.17 10.84 -11.90
CA LEU A 50 5.08 9.97 -11.15
C LEU A 50 5.74 8.96 -12.07
N TYR A 51 7.01 8.72 -11.81
CA TYR A 51 7.79 7.68 -12.45
C TYR A 51 8.47 6.83 -11.39
N VAL A 52 8.50 5.52 -11.62
CA VAL A 52 9.30 4.58 -10.85
C VAL A 52 10.40 4.03 -11.73
N LYS A 53 11.61 3.95 -11.17
CA LYS A 53 12.77 3.37 -11.81
C LYS A 53 13.41 2.33 -10.91
N GLU A 54 13.70 1.15 -11.45
CA GLU A 54 14.50 0.15 -10.73
C GLU A 54 15.98 0.49 -10.81
N SER A 55 16.73 0.24 -9.74
CA SER A 55 18.17 0.54 -9.68
C SER A 55 19.00 -0.19 -10.76
N SER A 56 18.52 -1.34 -11.24
CA SER A 56 19.15 -2.14 -12.30
C SER A 56 18.69 -1.79 -13.70
N ASP A 57 17.67 -0.96 -13.86
CA ASP A 57 17.07 -0.62 -15.15
C ASP A 57 17.39 0.83 -15.53
N SER A 58 17.58 1.07 -16.82
CA SER A 58 17.69 2.42 -17.37
C SER A 58 16.32 3.03 -17.68
N VAL A 59 15.30 2.19 -17.84
CA VAL A 59 13.93 2.59 -18.15
C VAL A 59 13.19 2.96 -16.87
N ARG A 60 12.43 4.06 -16.95
CA ARG A 60 11.46 4.46 -15.93
C ARG A 60 10.05 4.19 -16.43
N THR A 61 9.17 3.82 -15.53
CA THR A 61 7.76 3.53 -15.81
C THR A 61 6.90 4.63 -15.21
N CYS A 62 6.03 5.23 -16.02
CA CYS A 62 5.04 6.19 -15.52
C CYS A 62 4.00 5.43 -14.69
N ILE A 63 3.72 5.92 -13.49
CA ILE A 63 2.72 5.33 -12.59
C ILE A 63 1.78 6.40 -12.03
N THR A 64 0.66 5.95 -11.49
CA THR A 64 -0.28 6.72 -10.68
C THR A 64 0.03 6.55 -9.20
N ILE A 65 -0.58 7.39 -8.36
CA ILE A 65 -0.48 7.24 -6.90
C ILE A 65 -1.14 5.95 -6.41
N ASP A 66 -2.21 5.51 -7.07
CA ASP A 66 -2.87 4.23 -6.79
C ASP A 66 -1.93 3.04 -7.05
N GLU A 67 -1.19 3.06 -8.16
CA GLU A 67 -0.18 2.05 -8.48
C GLU A 67 1.01 2.10 -7.51
N LEU A 68 1.41 3.28 -7.04
CA LEU A 68 2.42 3.39 -5.98
C LEU A 68 1.97 2.68 -4.69
N ILE A 69 0.72 2.90 -4.29
CA ILE A 69 0.13 2.25 -3.12
C ILE A 69 0.05 0.73 -3.34
N ASP A 70 -0.33 0.28 -4.54
CA ASP A 70 -0.40 -1.14 -4.88
C ASP A 70 0.98 -1.82 -4.78
N ILE A 71 2.02 -1.22 -5.34
CA ILE A 71 3.41 -1.70 -5.23
C ILE A 71 3.84 -1.83 -3.75
N ALA A 72 3.48 -0.86 -2.91
CA ALA A 72 3.80 -0.91 -1.49
C ALA A 72 3.03 -2.02 -0.75
N CYS A 73 1.76 -2.22 -1.09
CA CYS A 73 0.93 -3.32 -0.58
C CYS A 73 1.53 -4.69 -0.96
N GLU A 74 1.90 -4.88 -2.23
CA GLU A 74 2.52 -6.12 -2.72
C GLU A 74 3.84 -6.41 -2.00
N SER A 75 4.73 -5.42 -1.91
CA SER A 75 6.01 -5.55 -1.19
C SER A 75 5.81 -5.95 0.27
N ASN A 76 4.87 -5.31 0.98
CA ASN A 76 4.56 -5.65 2.36
C ASN A 76 4.01 -7.08 2.49
N TYR A 77 3.12 -7.49 1.58
CA TYR A 77 2.55 -8.84 1.53
C TYR A 77 3.64 -9.91 1.32
N GLU A 78 4.54 -9.71 0.36
CA GLU A 78 5.65 -10.62 0.10
C GLU A 78 6.55 -10.78 1.33
N LYS A 79 6.88 -9.67 2.00
CA LYS A 79 7.65 -9.67 3.26
C LYS A 79 6.92 -10.42 4.36
N LEU A 80 5.61 -10.22 4.51
CA LEU A 80 4.79 -10.94 5.49
C LEU A 80 4.83 -12.45 5.25
N VAL A 81 4.61 -12.88 4.00
CA VAL A 81 4.64 -14.31 3.63
C VAL A 81 6.02 -14.89 3.90
N GLY A 82 7.08 -14.23 3.44
CA GLY A 82 8.46 -14.67 3.66
C GLY A 82 8.83 -14.75 5.14
N THR A 83 8.44 -13.76 5.94
CA THR A 83 8.75 -13.70 7.37
C THR A 83 7.96 -14.75 8.15
N ARG A 84 6.70 -15.03 7.78
CA ARG A 84 5.92 -16.13 8.36
C ARG A 84 6.57 -17.48 8.11
N GLN A 85 7.11 -17.71 6.91
CA GLN A 85 7.83 -18.94 6.60
C GLN A 85 9.13 -19.06 7.41
N LYS A 86 9.89 -17.97 7.56
CA LYS A 86 11.09 -17.93 8.40
C LYS A 86 10.76 -18.23 9.86
N ASN A 87 9.73 -17.58 10.41
CA ASN A 87 9.28 -17.78 11.79
C ASN A 87 8.91 -19.25 12.08
N LYS A 88 8.16 -19.90 11.18
CA LYS A 88 7.82 -21.33 11.27
C LYS A 88 9.03 -22.27 11.25
N ARG A 89 10.14 -21.82 10.66
CA ARG A 89 11.40 -22.58 10.53
C ARG A 89 12.46 -22.11 11.52
N SER A 90 12.12 -21.21 12.45
CA SER A 90 13.08 -20.69 13.43
C SER A 90 13.54 -21.80 14.36
N PHE A 91 14.86 -21.93 14.52
CA PHE A 91 15.47 -22.83 15.49
C PHE A 91 16.02 -22.01 16.65
N GLY A 92 15.43 -22.19 17.82
CA GLY A 92 15.81 -21.44 19.02
C GLY A 92 14.96 -20.19 19.28
N LEU A 93 14.97 -19.78 20.54
CA LEU A 93 14.07 -18.74 21.08
C LEU A 93 14.39 -17.36 20.49
N ASP A 94 15.68 -17.01 20.35
CA ASP A 94 16.09 -15.69 19.87
C ASP A 94 15.65 -15.43 18.42
N GLN A 95 15.83 -16.43 17.54
CA GLN A 95 15.42 -16.33 16.14
C GLN A 95 13.89 -16.24 16.01
N TYR A 96 13.17 -17.00 16.83
CA TYR A 96 11.71 -16.91 16.89
C TYR A 96 11.23 -15.54 17.37
N LEU A 97 11.83 -14.98 18.42
CA LEU A 97 11.47 -13.66 18.94
C LEU A 97 11.78 -12.54 17.94
N SER A 98 12.94 -12.59 17.29
CA SER A 98 13.31 -11.63 16.25
C SER A 98 12.30 -11.64 15.10
N THR A 99 12.04 -12.81 14.52
CA THR A 99 11.09 -12.94 13.40
C THR A 99 9.65 -12.61 13.80
N SER A 100 9.27 -12.82 15.06
CA SER A 100 7.95 -12.42 15.59
C SER A 100 7.82 -10.91 15.71
N ARG A 101 8.89 -10.20 16.10
CA ARG A 101 8.93 -8.73 16.12
C ARG A 101 8.79 -8.17 14.70
N ASP A 102 9.50 -8.73 13.74
CA ASP A 102 9.42 -8.33 12.33
C ASP A 102 7.99 -8.52 11.79
N LEU A 103 7.35 -9.65 12.12
CA LEU A 103 5.94 -9.89 11.75
C LEU A 103 5.00 -8.84 12.32
N LEU A 104 5.17 -8.47 13.59
CA LEU A 104 4.32 -7.48 14.24
C LEU A 104 4.50 -6.10 13.60
N GLN A 105 5.72 -5.72 13.24
CA GLN A 105 5.98 -4.48 12.52
C GLN A 105 5.34 -4.49 11.12
N LEU A 106 5.50 -5.58 10.37
CA LEU A 106 4.89 -5.71 9.04
C LEU A 106 3.36 -5.65 9.09
N GLN A 107 2.75 -6.24 10.12
CA GLN A 107 1.30 -6.16 10.35
C GLN A 107 0.83 -4.75 10.71
N GLN A 108 1.62 -3.98 11.46
CA GLN A 108 1.30 -2.57 11.72
C GLN A 108 1.37 -1.74 10.43
N GLN A 109 2.38 -2.00 9.59
CA GLN A 109 2.48 -1.38 8.26
C GLN A 109 1.31 -1.77 7.35
N GLU A 110 0.90 -3.04 7.36
CA GLU A 110 -0.27 -3.54 6.61
C GLU A 110 -1.55 -2.75 6.95
N VAL A 111 -1.77 -2.40 8.23
CA VAL A 111 -2.92 -1.59 8.64
C VAL A 111 -2.88 -0.18 8.02
N ILE A 112 -1.68 0.44 7.98
CA ILE A 112 -1.49 1.76 7.38
C ILE A 112 -1.70 1.68 5.86
N LEU A 113 -1.11 0.69 5.19
CA LEU A 113 -1.28 0.47 3.75
C LEU A 113 -2.74 0.19 3.38
N HIS A 114 -3.46 -0.60 4.18
CA HIS A 114 -4.89 -0.81 3.99
C HIS A 114 -5.71 0.48 4.10
N SER A 115 -5.30 1.43 4.95
CA SER A 115 -5.97 2.73 5.05
C SER A 115 -5.78 3.58 3.79
N LEU A 116 -4.58 3.55 3.19
CA LEU A 116 -4.30 4.20 1.91
C LEU A 116 -5.04 3.50 0.76
N PHE A 117 -4.99 2.16 0.72
CA PHE A 117 -5.61 1.37 -0.33
C PHE A 117 -7.12 1.64 -0.45
N LYS A 118 -7.82 1.85 0.68
CA LYS A 118 -9.25 2.21 0.67
C LYS A 118 -9.56 3.52 -0.05
N GLN A 119 -8.59 4.42 -0.17
CA GLN A 119 -8.74 5.71 -0.85
C GLN A 119 -8.48 5.61 -2.36
N THR A 120 -7.82 4.56 -2.81
CA THR A 120 -7.58 4.30 -4.24
C THR A 120 -8.89 4.05 -4.99
N ILE A 121 -8.86 4.19 -6.32
CA ILE A 121 -9.98 3.83 -7.19
C ILE A 121 -10.36 2.35 -6.97
N TYR A 122 -9.37 1.47 -6.81
CA TYR A 122 -9.58 0.04 -6.57
C TYR A 122 -10.31 -0.23 -5.24
N GLY A 123 -9.85 0.40 -4.16
CA GLY A 123 -10.47 0.28 -2.84
C GLY A 123 -11.90 0.83 -2.80
N LYS A 124 -12.12 1.98 -3.44
CA LYS A 124 -13.46 2.58 -3.58
C LYS A 124 -14.41 1.67 -4.35
N ASN A 125 -13.96 1.12 -5.48
CA ASN A 125 -14.74 0.19 -6.30
C ASN A 125 -15.08 -1.09 -5.54
N MET A 126 -14.13 -1.66 -4.81
CA MET A 126 -14.34 -2.85 -3.98
C MET A 126 -15.43 -2.62 -2.94
N MET A 127 -15.37 -1.48 -2.22
CA MET A 127 -16.37 -1.13 -1.21
C MET A 127 -17.76 -0.91 -1.81
N GLN A 128 -17.85 -0.34 -3.01
CA GLN A 128 -19.14 -0.21 -3.71
C GLN A 128 -19.77 -1.57 -4.00
N VAL A 129 -18.99 -2.54 -4.49
CA VAL A 129 -19.47 -3.90 -4.77
C VAL A 129 -19.93 -4.60 -3.49
N VAL A 130 -19.14 -4.49 -2.41
CA VAL A 130 -19.50 -5.06 -1.10
C VAL A 130 -20.81 -4.46 -0.59
N ASN A 131 -20.97 -3.15 -0.66
CA ASN A 131 -22.19 -2.47 -0.23
C ASN A 131 -23.41 -2.91 -1.05
N GLN A 132 -23.28 -3.03 -2.37
CA GLN A 132 -24.35 -3.54 -3.23
C GLN A 132 -24.77 -4.96 -2.82
N TYR A 133 -23.81 -5.83 -2.49
CA TYR A 133 -24.09 -7.18 -2.01
C TYR A 133 -24.83 -7.18 -0.67
N LEU A 134 -24.37 -6.37 0.30
CA LEU A 134 -25.00 -6.24 1.61
C LEU A 134 -26.44 -5.70 1.51
N THR A 135 -26.68 -4.70 0.68
CA THR A 135 -28.03 -4.16 0.45
C THR A 135 -28.96 -5.23 -0.14
N ARG A 136 -28.50 -6.01 -1.11
CA ARG A 136 -29.29 -7.11 -1.68
C ARG A 136 -29.59 -8.20 -0.64
N MET A 137 -28.61 -8.53 0.19
CA MET A 137 -28.78 -9.51 1.28
C MET A 137 -29.83 -9.04 2.29
N GLN A 138 -29.79 -7.76 2.71
CA GLN A 138 -30.78 -7.18 3.61
C GLN A 138 -32.19 -7.22 3.02
N GLN A 139 -32.35 -6.81 1.76
CA GLN A 139 -33.65 -6.87 1.05
C GLN A 139 -34.21 -8.29 0.99
N ASN A 140 -33.36 -9.29 0.77
CA ASN A 140 -33.78 -10.70 0.73
C ASN A 140 -34.19 -11.23 2.11
N MET A 141 -33.52 -10.79 3.17
CA MET A 141 -33.88 -11.14 4.55
C MET A 141 -35.24 -10.54 4.94
N SER A 142 -35.47 -9.26 4.64
CA SER A 142 -36.76 -8.58 4.91
C SER A 142 -37.92 -9.24 4.17
N LYS A 143 -37.74 -9.65 2.91
CA LYS A 143 -38.76 -10.37 2.13
C LYS A 143 -39.10 -11.75 2.69
N ARG A 144 -38.16 -12.41 3.39
CA ARG A 144 -38.38 -13.71 4.03
C ARG A 144 -39.12 -13.60 5.37
N GLN A 145 -38.91 -12.51 6.10
CA GLN A 145 -39.60 -12.25 7.38
C GLN A 145 -41.03 -11.72 7.21
N ALA A 146 -41.34 -11.16 6.04
CA ALA A 146 -42.69 -10.69 5.69
C ALA A 146 -43.59 -11.78 5.08
N ARG A 147 -43.13 -13.04 5.05
CA ARG A 147 -43.88 -14.23 4.62
C ARG A 147 -44.10 -15.13 5.82
#